data_AF-D9PGX7-F1
#
_entry.id   AF-D9PGX7-F1
#
_cell.length_a   1.000
_cell.length_b   1.000
_cell.length_c   1.000
_cell.angle_alpha   90.00
_cell.angle_beta   90.00
_cell.angle_gamma   90.00
#
_symmetry.space_group_name_H-M   'P 1'
#
loop_
_entity.id
_entity.type
_entity.pdbx_description
1 polymer ?
#
loop_
_entity_poly.entity_id
_entity_poly.type
_entity_poly.pdbx_seq_one_letter_code
_entity_poly.pdbx_strand_id
1 'polypeptide(L)'
;MKTVTIIDTFGYFFRSYYALPALRNSDGFPTGLLTGFINLIDSLRREHETDYIVFALDSKGDTFRKEIYDAYKANRQAPPEDLTLQLPIAIEWIEKMGFANISMSGYEADDIIATITHLARKDGLKVRIVSHDKDLYQLIDDGVVVLYDSVKKCEIDEAGCIEKFGVNPKDFINFQAILGDSSDNVPGVKGIGQKGASELINKYHTLEAIYEDMQNAGTPRIQNLLIESKEIAFLSRELVAMRQDIIESCDWNNFNFEDKNYLACLVSEFEKYEMRQALKKAEIKKPSETPDCIIKEEKKHKLSFESITLDTNEKLNSVISKLNKDTLVAFDTETTSLDTKEANLVGFSFCFDTQKAYYIPVGHSYLGVGDQVSIDDAINAINKILECKVVGQNLKFDLSLLYNRYNITEVTPYADTMILAWLTNPAKRVGLDFLAKDYFDYDMKSFSDTVKKGENFSTVSIEDATFYASEDAWIVYLLYEAINKKMDLASLSHLDSVAKTVEYPFINVLARMESIGIKVDLNKLGELKVGLSAKIELLTKEIYDVSGSEFNIRS
;
A
#
# COMPACT_ATOMS: atom_id res chain seq x y z
N MET A 1 -14.49 -4.88 -26.17
CA MET A 1 -14.08 -6.29 -26.34
C MET A 1 -14.36 -6.95 -25.02
N LYS A 2 -15.08 -8.08 -25.00
CA LYS A 2 -15.41 -8.73 -23.74
C LYS A 2 -14.14 -9.27 -23.06
N THR A 3 -14.14 -9.30 -21.74
CA THR A 3 -12.97 -9.69 -20.93
C THR A 3 -13.26 -10.93 -20.12
N VAL A 4 -12.40 -11.95 -20.24
CA VAL A 4 -12.36 -13.11 -19.34
C VAL A 4 -11.27 -12.91 -18.29
N THR A 5 -11.63 -13.09 -17.03
CA THR A 5 -10.70 -13.11 -15.89
C THR A 5 -10.48 -14.55 -15.44
N ILE A 6 -9.23 -15.00 -15.53
CA ILE A 6 -8.81 -16.34 -15.12
C ILE A 6 -8.09 -16.19 -13.78
N ILE A 7 -8.57 -16.89 -12.75
CA ILE A 7 -7.95 -16.90 -11.42
C ILE A 7 -7.11 -18.17 -11.28
N ASP A 8 -5.80 -17.98 -11.06
CA ASP A 8 -4.94 -19.05 -10.53
C ASP A 8 -5.31 -19.29 -9.07
N THR A 9 -6.16 -20.29 -8.84
CA THR A 9 -6.85 -20.44 -7.56
C THR A 9 -5.88 -20.79 -6.43
N PHE A 10 -5.00 -21.77 -6.66
CA PHE A 10 -4.04 -22.18 -5.64
C PHE A 10 -2.96 -21.12 -5.46
N GLY A 11 -2.39 -20.58 -6.55
CA GLY A 11 -1.40 -19.49 -6.44
C GLY A 11 -1.94 -18.29 -5.66
N TYR A 12 -3.20 -17.90 -5.93
CA TYR A 12 -3.89 -16.85 -5.17
C TYR A 12 -4.09 -17.24 -3.70
N PHE A 13 -4.60 -18.44 -3.42
CA PHE A 13 -4.88 -18.92 -2.06
C PHE A 13 -3.64 -18.99 -1.18
N PHE A 14 -2.55 -19.56 -1.68
CA PHE A 14 -1.28 -19.62 -0.94
C PHE A 14 -0.78 -18.20 -0.60
N ARG A 15 -0.80 -17.29 -1.57
CA ARG A 15 -0.40 -15.89 -1.35
C ARG A 15 -1.30 -15.19 -0.34
N SER A 16 -2.61 -15.35 -0.47
CA SER A 16 -3.60 -14.75 0.40
C SER A 16 -3.43 -15.20 1.86
N TYR A 17 -3.14 -16.49 2.08
CA TYR A 17 -2.84 -17.05 3.39
C TYR A 17 -1.60 -16.42 4.05
N TYR A 18 -0.51 -16.23 3.30
CA TYR A 18 0.71 -15.60 3.85
C TYR A 18 0.63 -14.07 3.97
N ALA A 19 -0.25 -13.43 3.20
CA ALA A 19 -0.44 -11.98 3.24
C ALA A 19 -1.34 -11.52 4.41
N LEU A 20 -2.26 -12.38 4.86
CA LEU A 20 -3.19 -12.06 5.94
C LEU A 20 -2.68 -12.59 7.28
N PRO A 21 -3.00 -11.92 8.40
CA PRO A 21 -2.69 -12.43 9.73
C PRO A 21 -3.41 -13.75 9.98
N ALA A 22 -2.94 -14.53 10.95
CA ALA A 22 -3.53 -15.81 11.36
C ALA A 22 -4.89 -15.63 12.07
N LEU A 23 -5.90 -15.21 11.31
CA LEU A 23 -7.27 -15.04 11.76
C LEU A 23 -7.87 -16.39 12.12
N ARG A 24 -8.59 -16.45 13.24
CA ARG A 24 -9.30 -17.63 13.73
C ARG A 24 -10.68 -17.25 14.25
N ASN A 25 -11.64 -18.18 14.18
CA ASN A 25 -12.94 -18.04 14.83
C ASN A 25 -12.85 -18.45 16.33
N SER A 26 -13.98 -18.37 17.06
CA SER A 26 -14.06 -18.74 18.48
C SER A 26 -13.69 -20.20 18.78
N ASP A 27 -13.96 -21.12 17.84
CA ASP A 27 -13.57 -22.54 17.93
C ASP A 27 -12.09 -22.78 17.59
N GLY A 28 -11.34 -21.72 17.26
CA GLY A 28 -9.94 -21.80 16.86
C GLY A 28 -9.70 -22.24 15.42
N PHE A 29 -10.74 -22.35 14.58
CA PHE A 29 -10.60 -22.66 13.16
C PHE A 29 -10.01 -21.46 12.39
N PRO A 30 -8.99 -21.67 11.53
CA PRO A 30 -8.37 -20.58 10.78
C PRO A 30 -9.28 -20.04 9.66
N THR A 31 -9.36 -18.72 9.52
CA THR A 31 -10.27 -18.04 8.56
C THR A 31 -9.55 -17.02 7.66
N GLY A 32 -8.22 -16.92 7.76
CA GLY A 32 -7.41 -15.99 6.98
C GLY A 32 -7.58 -16.14 5.46
N LEU A 33 -7.46 -17.36 4.95
CA LEU A 33 -7.63 -17.66 3.51
C LEU A 33 -9.03 -17.26 3.04
N LEU A 34 -10.05 -17.69 3.79
CA LEU A 34 -11.45 -17.46 3.47
C LEU A 34 -11.76 -15.95 3.40
N THR A 35 -11.19 -15.18 4.32
CA THR A 35 -11.30 -13.72 4.35
C THR A 35 -10.70 -13.08 3.09
N GLY A 36 -9.51 -13.54 2.70
CA GLY A 36 -8.85 -13.06 1.50
C GLY A 36 -9.62 -13.39 0.22
N PHE A 37 -10.19 -14.60 0.12
CA PHE A 37 -11.03 -14.98 -0.99
C PHE A 37 -12.30 -14.11 -1.10
N ILE A 38 -12.97 -13.79 0.02
CA ILE A 38 -14.12 -12.86 0.01
C ILE A 38 -13.71 -11.47 -0.49
N ASN A 39 -12.53 -11.00 -0.07
CA ASN A 39 -11.99 -9.72 -0.53
C ASN A 39 -11.66 -9.71 -2.03
N LEU A 40 -11.22 -10.84 -2.59
CA LEU A 40 -11.02 -10.99 -4.05
C LEU A 40 -12.33 -10.76 -4.80
N ILE A 41 -13.39 -11.51 -4.44
CA ILE A 41 -14.68 -11.44 -5.14
C ILE A 41 -15.29 -10.03 -5.02
N ASP A 42 -15.19 -9.41 -3.84
CA ASP A 42 -15.68 -8.05 -3.57
C ASP A 42 -14.86 -6.96 -4.32
N SER A 43 -13.57 -7.19 -4.59
CA SER A 43 -12.73 -6.31 -5.41
C SER A 43 -13.03 -6.48 -6.89
N LEU A 44 -13.12 -7.72 -7.39
CA LEU A 44 -13.43 -8.01 -8.79
C LEU A 44 -14.76 -7.38 -9.24
N ARG A 45 -15.77 -7.35 -8.36
CA ARG A 45 -17.04 -6.68 -8.62
C ARG A 45 -16.93 -5.15 -8.72
N ARG A 46 -16.07 -4.51 -7.91
CA ARG A 46 -16.04 -3.04 -7.79
C ARG A 46 -15.03 -2.37 -8.70
N GLU A 47 -13.93 -3.04 -8.99
CA GLU A 47 -12.74 -2.40 -9.56
C GLU A 47 -12.54 -2.76 -11.04
N HIS A 48 -13.23 -3.78 -11.57
CA HIS A 48 -12.92 -4.34 -12.89
C HIS A 48 -14.17 -4.60 -13.74
N GLU A 49 -14.12 -4.18 -15.01
CA GLU A 49 -15.06 -4.62 -16.04
C GLU A 49 -14.66 -6.05 -16.50
N THR A 50 -15.28 -7.06 -15.90
CA THR A 50 -15.11 -8.47 -16.25
C THR A 50 -16.43 -9.05 -16.72
N ASP A 51 -16.47 -9.60 -17.93
CA ASP A 51 -17.67 -10.27 -18.47
C ASP A 51 -17.73 -11.75 -18.08
N TYR A 52 -16.56 -12.39 -18.00
CA TYR A 52 -16.44 -13.82 -17.71
C TYR A 52 -15.40 -14.07 -16.62
N ILE A 53 -15.66 -15.00 -15.71
CA ILE A 53 -14.73 -15.43 -14.67
C ILE A 53 -14.57 -16.95 -14.65
N VAL A 54 -13.34 -17.41 -14.46
CA VAL A 54 -13.02 -18.83 -14.30
C VAL A 54 -11.94 -19.05 -13.25
N PHE A 55 -12.13 -20.07 -12.42
CA PHE A 55 -11.15 -20.52 -11.44
C PHE A 55 -10.42 -21.75 -11.99
N ALA A 56 -9.12 -21.60 -12.26
CA ALA A 56 -8.26 -22.72 -12.62
C ALA A 56 -7.78 -23.42 -11.35
N LEU A 57 -8.02 -24.72 -11.27
CA LEU A 57 -7.70 -25.57 -10.12
C LEU A 57 -6.67 -26.62 -10.51
N ASP A 58 -5.72 -26.88 -9.62
CA ASP A 58 -4.82 -28.03 -9.75
C ASP A 58 -5.59 -29.34 -9.64
N SER A 59 -5.18 -30.34 -10.43
CA SER A 59 -5.72 -31.69 -10.31
C SER A 59 -5.08 -32.45 -9.15
N LYS A 60 -5.84 -33.39 -8.58
CA LYS A 60 -5.30 -34.31 -7.58
C LYS A 60 -4.52 -35.43 -8.28
N GLY A 61 -3.27 -35.64 -7.87
CA GLY A 61 -2.45 -36.76 -8.34
C GLY A 61 -1.15 -36.30 -8.99
N ASP A 62 -0.46 -37.25 -9.60
CA ASP A 62 0.77 -36.97 -10.34
C ASP A 62 0.44 -36.34 -11.71
N THR A 63 1.26 -35.38 -12.12
CA THR A 63 1.13 -34.67 -13.39
C THR A 63 2.11 -35.24 -14.40
N PHE A 64 1.86 -35.00 -15.70
CA PHE A 64 2.76 -35.47 -16.77
C PHE A 64 4.21 -34.98 -16.61
N ARG A 65 4.43 -33.84 -15.94
CA ARG A 65 5.77 -33.30 -15.64
C ARG A 65 6.58 -34.19 -14.72
N LYS A 66 5.93 -34.88 -13.78
CA LYS A 66 6.60 -35.82 -12.88
C LYS A 66 7.02 -37.10 -13.60
N GLU A 67 6.29 -37.50 -14.65
CA GLU A 67 6.70 -38.60 -15.54
C GLU A 67 7.92 -38.23 -16.39
N ILE A 68 8.06 -36.94 -16.75
CA ILE A 68 9.21 -36.40 -17.51
C ILE A 68 10.44 -36.25 -16.60
N TYR A 69 10.25 -35.78 -15.37
CA TYR A 69 11.34 -35.54 -14.41
C TYR A 69 10.89 -35.81 -12.98
N ASP A 70 11.32 -36.95 -12.43
CA ASP A 70 10.94 -37.43 -11.08
C ASP A 70 11.16 -36.40 -9.96
N ALA A 71 12.18 -35.54 -10.10
CA ALA A 71 12.51 -34.55 -9.08
C ALA A 71 11.70 -33.24 -9.19
N TYR A 72 10.82 -33.10 -10.19
CA TYR A 72 9.97 -31.92 -10.36
C TYR A 72 9.07 -31.69 -9.13
N LYS A 73 9.07 -30.47 -8.59
CA LYS A 73 8.37 -30.07 -7.35
C LYS A 73 8.67 -30.93 -6.11
N ALA A 74 9.67 -31.83 -6.15
CA ALA A 74 9.98 -32.76 -5.06
C ALA A 74 10.45 -32.08 -3.76
N ASN A 75 10.99 -30.86 -3.87
CA ASN A 75 11.46 -30.07 -2.73
C ASN A 75 10.38 -29.11 -2.18
N ARG A 76 9.15 -29.11 -2.72
CA ARG A 76 8.08 -28.25 -2.18
C ARG A 76 7.69 -28.75 -0.79
N GLN A 77 7.75 -27.85 0.19
CA GLN A 77 7.26 -28.13 1.53
C GLN A 77 5.75 -28.36 1.50
N ALA A 78 5.26 -29.28 2.33
CA ALA A 78 3.83 -29.46 2.48
C ALA A 78 3.18 -28.14 2.95
N PRO A 79 1.99 -27.79 2.44
CA PRO A 79 1.27 -26.61 2.87
C PRO A 79 1.03 -26.66 4.40
N PRO A 80 1.00 -25.49 5.08
CA PRO A 80 0.62 -25.43 6.49
C PRO A 80 -0.73 -26.12 6.74
N GLU A 81 -0.89 -26.72 7.92
CA GLU A 81 -2.12 -27.43 8.29
C GLU A 81 -3.34 -26.48 8.23
N ASP A 82 -3.19 -25.25 8.72
CA ASP A 82 -4.23 -24.22 8.68
C ASP A 82 -4.71 -23.91 7.25
N LEU A 83 -3.79 -23.91 6.27
CA LEU A 83 -4.13 -23.69 4.87
C LEU A 83 -4.89 -24.90 4.31
N THR A 84 -4.41 -26.09 4.62
CA THR A 84 -5.01 -27.37 4.18
C THR A 84 -6.45 -27.52 4.68
N LEU A 85 -6.76 -27.02 5.88
CA LEU A 85 -8.13 -27.01 6.43
C LEU A 85 -9.08 -26.07 5.68
N GLN A 86 -8.58 -24.94 5.18
CA GLN A 86 -9.41 -23.90 4.54
C GLN A 86 -9.64 -24.14 3.05
N LEU A 87 -8.70 -24.81 2.35
CA LEU A 87 -8.77 -25.04 0.91
C LEU A 87 -10.07 -25.71 0.43
N PRO A 88 -10.55 -26.82 1.05
CA PRO A 88 -11.79 -27.46 0.62
C PRO A 88 -13.02 -26.54 0.75
N ILE A 89 -13.04 -25.70 1.79
CA ILE A 89 -14.15 -24.76 2.05
C ILE A 89 -14.15 -23.65 0.99
N ALA A 90 -12.97 -23.13 0.64
CA ALA A 90 -12.85 -22.11 -0.38
C ALA A 90 -13.30 -22.63 -1.76
N ILE A 91 -12.97 -23.88 -2.11
CA ILE A 91 -13.44 -24.54 -3.34
C ILE A 91 -14.97 -24.73 -3.30
N GLU A 92 -15.52 -25.21 -2.18
CA GLU A 92 -16.97 -25.32 -2.01
C GLU A 92 -17.68 -23.97 -2.18
N TRP A 93 -17.06 -22.87 -1.75
CA TRP A 93 -17.62 -21.54 -1.92
C TRP A 93 -17.63 -21.07 -3.38
N ILE A 94 -16.61 -21.41 -4.17
CA ILE A 94 -16.58 -21.17 -5.61
C ILE A 94 -17.80 -21.85 -6.27
N GLU A 95 -18.05 -23.11 -5.92
CA GLU A 95 -19.20 -23.88 -6.42
C GLU A 95 -20.55 -23.29 -5.95
N LYS A 96 -20.68 -22.95 -4.66
CA LYS A 96 -21.91 -22.35 -4.10
C LYS A 96 -22.26 -20.99 -4.72
N MET A 97 -21.26 -20.21 -5.11
CA MET A 97 -21.46 -18.95 -5.82
C MET A 97 -21.81 -19.15 -7.30
N GLY A 98 -21.69 -20.38 -7.82
CA GLY A 98 -21.94 -20.71 -9.22
C GLY A 98 -20.83 -20.27 -10.17
N PHE A 99 -19.61 -20.06 -9.65
CA PHE A 99 -18.47 -19.74 -10.50
C PHE A 99 -17.98 -20.98 -11.22
N ALA A 100 -17.63 -20.81 -12.50
CA ALA A 100 -16.96 -21.83 -13.27
C ALA A 100 -15.60 -22.14 -12.64
N ASN A 101 -15.36 -23.43 -12.39
CA ASN A 101 -14.06 -23.93 -11.97
C ASN A 101 -13.68 -25.10 -12.87
N ILE A 102 -12.40 -25.17 -13.23
CA ILE A 102 -11.88 -26.18 -14.16
C ILE A 102 -10.65 -26.83 -13.54
N SER A 103 -10.69 -28.16 -13.47
CA SER A 103 -9.55 -29.02 -13.14
C SER A 103 -9.54 -30.21 -14.11
N MET A 104 -8.37 -30.62 -14.61
CA MET A 104 -8.22 -31.80 -15.46
C MET A 104 -7.15 -32.73 -14.90
N SER A 105 -7.50 -34.00 -14.68
CA SER A 105 -6.56 -35.01 -14.15
C SER A 105 -5.29 -35.08 -15.00
N GLY A 106 -4.12 -35.04 -14.34
CA GLY A 106 -2.82 -35.13 -14.99
C GLY A 106 -2.22 -33.79 -15.44
N TYR A 107 -2.98 -32.69 -15.31
CA TYR A 107 -2.55 -31.35 -15.66
C TYR A 107 -2.59 -30.40 -14.46
N GLU A 108 -1.81 -29.33 -14.53
CA GLU A 108 -1.72 -28.28 -13.51
C GLU A 108 -2.64 -27.11 -13.86
N ALA A 109 -2.94 -26.26 -12.87
CA ALA A 109 -3.73 -25.05 -13.08
C ALA A 109 -3.12 -24.17 -14.19
N ASP A 110 -1.79 -24.10 -14.28
CA ASP A 110 -1.06 -23.35 -15.30
C ASP A 110 -1.40 -23.79 -16.72
N ASP A 111 -1.54 -25.09 -16.97
CA ASP A 111 -1.91 -25.61 -18.28
C ASP A 111 -3.38 -25.31 -18.62
N ILE A 112 -4.25 -25.32 -17.61
CA ILE A 112 -5.66 -24.91 -17.76
C ILE A 112 -5.73 -23.42 -18.11
N ILE A 113 -4.96 -22.57 -17.43
CA ILE A 113 -4.87 -21.13 -17.69
C ILE A 113 -4.39 -20.90 -19.13
N ALA A 114 -3.32 -21.58 -19.55
CA ALA A 114 -2.77 -21.47 -20.89
C ALA A 114 -3.77 -21.90 -21.97
N THR A 115 -4.48 -23.01 -21.76
CA THR A 115 -5.53 -23.51 -22.67
C THR A 115 -6.70 -22.53 -22.79
N ILE A 116 -7.23 -22.03 -21.67
CA ILE A 116 -8.35 -21.07 -21.69
C ILE A 116 -7.92 -19.75 -22.32
N THR A 117 -6.70 -19.29 -22.04
CA THR A 117 -6.11 -18.09 -22.66
C THR A 117 -6.03 -18.25 -24.17
N HIS A 118 -5.58 -19.41 -24.66
CA HIS A 118 -5.53 -19.71 -26.09
C HIS A 118 -6.92 -19.66 -26.74
N LEU A 119 -7.92 -20.29 -26.14
CA LEU A 119 -9.29 -20.29 -26.63
C LEU A 119 -9.90 -18.88 -26.62
N ALA A 120 -9.70 -18.12 -25.55
CA ALA A 120 -10.19 -16.75 -25.43
C ALA A 120 -9.61 -15.82 -26.51
N ARG A 121 -8.31 -15.94 -26.79
CA ARG A 121 -7.65 -15.19 -27.88
C ARG A 121 -8.25 -15.55 -29.23
N LYS A 122 -8.46 -16.84 -29.49
CA LYS A 122 -9.06 -17.34 -30.74
C LYS A 122 -10.46 -16.79 -30.96
N ASP A 123 -11.23 -16.61 -29.89
CA ASP A 123 -12.61 -16.07 -29.92
C ASP A 123 -12.66 -14.54 -29.80
N GLY A 124 -11.51 -13.85 -29.80
CA GLY A 124 -11.44 -12.39 -29.80
C GLY A 124 -11.81 -11.75 -28.46
N LEU A 125 -11.52 -12.42 -27.33
CA LEU A 125 -11.70 -11.91 -25.97
C LEU A 125 -10.38 -11.36 -25.41
N LYS A 126 -10.49 -10.36 -24.53
CA LYS A 126 -9.36 -9.95 -23.68
C LYS A 126 -9.24 -10.91 -22.52
N VAL A 127 -8.02 -11.23 -22.14
CA VAL A 127 -7.72 -12.15 -21.04
C VAL A 127 -6.97 -11.42 -19.95
N ARG A 128 -7.50 -11.51 -18.73
CA ARG A 128 -6.82 -11.06 -17.51
C ARG A 128 -6.52 -12.28 -16.66
N ILE A 129 -5.25 -12.53 -16.38
CA ILE A 129 -4.82 -13.65 -15.55
C ILE A 129 -4.45 -13.10 -14.17
N VAL A 130 -5.20 -13.46 -13.14
CA VAL A 130 -4.90 -13.09 -11.76
C VAL A 130 -3.99 -14.16 -11.18
N SER A 131 -2.68 -13.90 -11.25
CA SER A 131 -1.65 -14.72 -10.63
C SER A 131 -0.41 -13.87 -10.37
N HIS A 132 0.49 -14.41 -9.56
CA HIS A 132 1.84 -13.89 -9.40
C HIS A 132 2.90 -14.92 -9.75
N ASP A 133 2.50 -16.06 -10.32
CA ASP A 133 3.44 -17.02 -10.84
C ASP A 133 4.22 -16.37 -11.99
N LYS A 134 5.53 -16.52 -11.95
CA LYS A 134 6.41 -15.99 -12.97
C LYS A 134 6.26 -16.81 -14.26
N ASP A 135 5.89 -18.08 -14.20
CA ASP A 135 5.82 -18.97 -15.36
C ASP A 135 4.74 -18.49 -16.34
N LEU A 136 3.65 -17.90 -15.81
CA LEU A 136 2.54 -17.35 -16.59
C LEU A 136 2.90 -16.09 -17.38
N TYR A 137 4.08 -15.49 -17.17
CA TYR A 137 4.56 -14.39 -18.02
C TYR A 137 4.70 -14.82 -19.49
N GLN A 138 4.89 -16.12 -19.77
CA GLN A 138 4.91 -16.64 -21.13
C GLN A 138 3.60 -16.45 -21.91
N LEU A 139 2.49 -16.14 -21.22
CA LEU A 139 1.16 -15.96 -21.82
C LEU A 139 0.83 -14.50 -22.16
N ILE A 140 1.62 -13.54 -21.68
CA ILE A 140 1.40 -12.10 -21.94
C ILE A 140 1.49 -11.84 -23.45
N ASP A 141 0.53 -11.08 -23.96
CA ASP A 141 0.40 -10.69 -25.37
C ASP A 141 -0.25 -9.31 -25.43
N ASP A 142 0.54 -8.28 -25.79
CA ASP A 142 0.13 -6.88 -25.64
C ASP A 142 -1.22 -6.57 -26.33
N GLY A 143 -2.13 -5.99 -25.55
CA GLY A 143 -3.47 -5.61 -26.00
C GLY A 143 -4.52 -6.73 -25.93
N VAL A 144 -4.12 -7.99 -25.69
CA VAL A 144 -5.02 -9.14 -25.60
C VAL A 144 -4.93 -9.88 -24.26
N VAL A 145 -3.72 -10.17 -23.75
CA VAL A 145 -3.50 -10.91 -22.50
C VAL A 145 -2.61 -10.13 -21.54
N VAL A 146 -3.12 -9.87 -20.34
CA VAL A 146 -2.37 -9.21 -19.26
C VAL A 146 -2.36 -10.06 -18.00
N LEU A 147 -1.25 -10.02 -17.24
CA LEU A 147 -1.24 -10.51 -15.87
C LEU A 147 -1.74 -9.40 -14.94
N TYR A 148 -2.41 -9.77 -13.85
CA TYR A 148 -2.89 -8.82 -12.85
C TYR A 148 -2.38 -9.17 -11.46
N ASP A 149 -1.63 -8.25 -10.86
CA ASP A 149 -1.16 -8.36 -9.48
C ASP A 149 -2.23 -7.82 -8.52
N SER A 150 -2.94 -8.73 -7.86
CA SER A 150 -4.04 -8.38 -6.93
C SER A 150 -3.61 -7.58 -5.69
N VAL A 151 -2.32 -7.61 -5.33
CA VAL A 151 -1.78 -6.92 -4.16
C VAL A 151 -1.40 -5.49 -4.49
N LYS A 152 -0.65 -5.30 -5.59
CA LYS A 152 -0.25 -3.98 -6.10
C LYS A 152 -1.37 -3.28 -6.86
N LYS A 153 -2.42 -4.02 -7.22
CA LYS A 153 -3.54 -3.57 -8.05
C LYS A 153 -3.08 -2.98 -9.39
N CYS A 154 -2.15 -3.65 -10.05
CA CYS A 154 -1.61 -3.22 -11.34
C CYS A 154 -1.68 -4.35 -12.39
N GLU A 155 -1.94 -3.97 -13.62
CA GLU A 155 -1.78 -4.85 -14.78
C GLU A 155 -0.31 -4.89 -15.19
N ILE A 156 0.16 -6.06 -15.63
CA ILE A 156 1.51 -6.32 -16.09
C ILE A 156 1.39 -6.76 -17.54
N ASP A 157 1.94 -5.94 -18.42
CA ASP A 157 2.00 -6.08 -19.87
C ASP A 157 3.42 -6.48 -20.32
N GLU A 158 3.70 -6.48 -21.63
CA GLU A 158 5.03 -6.80 -22.16
C GLU A 158 6.11 -5.86 -21.58
N ALA A 159 5.80 -4.57 -21.43
CA ALA A 159 6.72 -3.60 -20.83
C ALA A 159 7.07 -3.97 -19.39
N GLY A 160 6.06 -4.36 -18.59
CA GLY A 160 6.27 -4.86 -17.23
C GLY A 160 7.09 -6.16 -17.17
N CYS A 161 6.96 -7.04 -18.16
CA CYS A 161 7.81 -8.23 -18.29
C CYS A 161 9.28 -7.84 -18.57
N ILE A 162 9.51 -6.94 -19.53
CA ILE A 162 10.85 -6.49 -19.92
C ILE A 162 11.52 -5.74 -18.76
N GLU A 163 10.80 -4.88 -18.05
CA GLU A 163 11.33 -4.15 -16.90
C GLU A 163 11.80 -5.12 -15.80
N LYS A 164 11.01 -6.16 -15.52
CA LYS A 164 11.28 -7.10 -14.42
C LYS A 164 12.33 -8.16 -14.79
N PHE A 165 12.24 -8.73 -15.98
CA PHE A 165 13.04 -9.89 -16.38
C PHE A 165 14.08 -9.60 -17.45
N GLY A 166 13.96 -8.48 -18.16
CA GLY A 166 14.85 -8.10 -19.25
C GLY A 166 14.63 -8.89 -20.54
N VAL A 167 13.52 -9.62 -20.67
CA VAL A 167 13.18 -10.44 -21.85
C VAL A 167 11.71 -10.25 -22.25
N ASN A 168 11.39 -10.51 -23.52
CA ASN A 168 10.01 -10.48 -24.00
C ASN A 168 9.23 -11.73 -23.55
N PRO A 169 7.92 -11.62 -23.27
CA PRO A 169 7.04 -12.76 -22.96
C PRO A 169 7.12 -13.94 -23.94
N LYS A 170 7.18 -13.66 -25.25
CA LYS A 170 7.30 -14.69 -26.30
C LYS A 170 8.56 -15.56 -26.18
N ASP A 171 9.61 -15.02 -25.57
CA ASP A 171 10.90 -15.70 -25.41
C ASP A 171 11.06 -16.32 -24.01
N PHE A 172 10.06 -16.13 -23.14
CA PHE A 172 10.14 -16.42 -21.70
C PHE A 172 10.35 -17.92 -21.41
N ILE A 173 9.77 -18.80 -22.22
CA ILE A 173 9.96 -20.27 -22.12
C ILE A 173 11.44 -20.63 -22.27
N ASN A 174 12.12 -20.12 -23.30
CA ASN A 174 13.54 -20.41 -23.52
C ASN A 174 14.43 -19.72 -22.47
N PHE A 175 14.04 -18.55 -22.00
CA PHE A 175 14.69 -17.87 -20.87
C PHE A 175 14.64 -18.69 -19.59
N GLN A 176 13.48 -19.23 -19.22
CA GLN A 176 13.37 -20.11 -18.06
C GLN A 176 14.08 -21.44 -18.25
N ALA A 177 14.13 -21.97 -19.47
CA ALA A 177 14.88 -23.19 -19.76
C ALA A 177 16.38 -23.06 -19.43
N ILE A 178 16.96 -21.86 -19.61
CA ILE A 178 18.35 -21.57 -19.23
C ILE A 178 18.46 -21.24 -17.75
N LEU A 179 17.57 -20.39 -17.23
CA LEU A 179 17.63 -19.91 -15.85
C LEU A 179 17.33 -21.01 -14.82
N GLY A 180 16.41 -21.91 -15.14
CA GLY A 180 15.81 -22.86 -14.20
C GLY A 180 14.85 -22.21 -13.20
N ASP A 181 14.30 -23.06 -12.33
CA ASP A 181 13.50 -22.64 -11.19
C ASP A 181 13.76 -23.53 -9.99
N SER A 182 14.36 -22.95 -8.96
CA SER A 182 14.60 -23.67 -7.70
C SER A 182 13.31 -23.99 -6.94
N SER A 183 12.24 -23.21 -7.10
CA SER A 183 10.95 -23.43 -6.40
C SER A 183 10.29 -24.73 -6.86
N ASP A 184 10.36 -24.99 -8.17
CA ASP A 184 9.77 -26.16 -8.83
C ASP A 184 10.81 -27.24 -9.16
N ASN A 185 12.03 -27.03 -8.69
CA ASN A 185 13.17 -27.90 -8.95
C ASN A 185 13.44 -28.12 -10.45
N VAL A 186 13.14 -27.12 -11.28
CA VAL A 186 13.53 -27.08 -12.69
C VAL A 186 15.03 -26.75 -12.75
N PRO A 187 15.87 -27.64 -13.32
CA PRO A 187 17.32 -27.57 -13.12
C PRO A 187 18.01 -26.41 -13.83
N GLY A 188 17.57 -26.06 -15.04
CA GLY A 188 18.22 -25.05 -15.88
C GLY A 188 19.69 -25.34 -16.18
N VAL A 189 20.40 -24.32 -16.67
CA VAL A 189 21.85 -24.37 -16.93
C VAL A 189 22.60 -23.80 -15.72
N LYS A 190 23.15 -24.70 -14.90
CA LYS A 190 23.84 -24.32 -13.66
C LYS A 190 24.98 -23.33 -13.94
N GLY A 191 24.94 -22.19 -13.26
CA GLY A 191 25.96 -21.15 -13.36
C GLY A 191 25.64 -20.01 -14.33
N ILE A 192 24.50 -20.05 -15.02
CA ILE A 192 23.96 -18.92 -15.79
C ILE A 192 22.81 -18.29 -15.00
N GLY A 193 23.02 -17.08 -14.49
CA GLY A 193 21.99 -16.31 -13.79
C GLY A 193 21.10 -15.51 -14.75
N GLN A 194 20.10 -14.82 -14.20
CA GLN A 194 19.11 -14.04 -14.94
C GLN A 194 19.71 -13.14 -16.03
N LYS A 195 20.74 -12.35 -15.71
CA LYS A 195 21.37 -11.45 -16.71
C LYS A 195 21.99 -12.21 -17.89
N GLY A 196 22.68 -13.31 -17.61
CA GLY A 196 23.29 -14.12 -18.66
C GLY A 196 22.24 -14.83 -19.52
N ALA A 197 21.17 -15.33 -18.89
CA ALA A 197 20.04 -15.91 -19.61
C ALA A 197 19.33 -14.87 -20.49
N SER A 198 19.08 -13.65 -19.97
CA SER A 198 18.42 -12.58 -20.74
C SER A 198 19.28 -12.11 -21.92
N GLU A 199 20.60 -11.98 -21.74
CA GLU A 199 21.51 -11.59 -22.83
C GLU A 199 21.52 -12.62 -23.97
N LEU A 200 21.57 -13.91 -23.64
CA LEU A 200 21.53 -14.99 -24.63
C LEU A 200 20.19 -15.01 -25.37
N ILE A 201 19.07 -14.93 -24.64
CA ILE A 201 17.74 -15.04 -25.22
C ILE A 201 17.37 -13.81 -26.04
N ASN A 202 17.74 -12.61 -25.62
CA ASN A 202 17.51 -11.41 -26.43
C ASN A 202 18.32 -11.43 -27.74
N LYS A 203 19.43 -12.17 -27.80
CA LYS A 203 20.23 -12.34 -29.02
C LYS A 203 19.70 -13.44 -29.93
N TYR A 204 19.28 -14.58 -29.37
CA TYR A 204 19.01 -15.81 -30.13
C TYR A 204 17.55 -16.25 -30.14
N HIS A 205 16.74 -15.78 -29.19
CA HIS A 205 15.31 -16.09 -28.95
C HIS A 205 14.98 -17.56 -28.63
N THR A 206 15.71 -18.53 -29.20
CA THR A 206 15.46 -19.97 -29.05
C THR A 206 16.71 -20.71 -28.59
N LEU A 207 16.52 -21.85 -27.90
CA LEU A 207 17.65 -22.71 -27.53
C LEU A 207 18.38 -23.24 -28.77
N GLU A 208 17.63 -23.63 -29.81
CA GLU A 208 18.18 -24.13 -31.07
C GLU A 208 19.18 -23.14 -31.68
N ALA A 209 18.79 -21.87 -31.81
CA ALA A 209 19.66 -20.82 -32.36
C ALA A 209 20.93 -20.61 -31.52
N ILE A 210 20.85 -20.75 -30.19
CA ILE A 210 22.04 -20.67 -29.31
C ILE A 210 23.01 -21.81 -29.62
N TYR A 211 22.50 -23.04 -29.76
CA TYR A 211 23.33 -24.22 -29.99
C TYR A 211 23.85 -24.32 -31.43
N GLU A 212 23.17 -23.72 -32.41
CA GLU A 212 23.64 -23.60 -33.79
C GLU A 212 24.81 -22.60 -33.93
N ASP A 213 24.83 -21.54 -33.12
CA ASP A 213 25.88 -20.50 -33.11
C ASP A 213 26.71 -20.51 -31.81
N MET A 214 27.04 -21.71 -31.34
CA MET A 214 27.70 -21.95 -30.05
C MET A 214 29.02 -21.19 -29.89
N GLN A 215 29.75 -20.93 -30.98
CA GLN A 215 31.04 -20.22 -30.96
C GLN A 215 30.91 -18.74 -30.58
N ASN A 216 29.74 -18.13 -30.81
CA ASN A 216 29.45 -16.74 -30.51
C ASN A 216 28.44 -16.57 -29.34
N ALA A 217 28.04 -17.68 -28.71
CA ALA A 217 27.08 -17.70 -27.62
C ALA A 217 27.72 -17.36 -26.25
N GLY A 218 28.01 -16.06 -26.06
CA GLY A 218 28.57 -15.55 -24.80
C GLY A 218 30.07 -15.84 -24.63
N THR A 219 30.54 -15.86 -23.39
CA THR A 219 31.97 -16.11 -23.06
C THR A 219 32.32 -17.59 -23.17
N PRO A 220 33.62 -17.96 -23.35
CA PRO A 220 34.03 -19.38 -23.41
C PRO A 220 33.55 -20.22 -22.20
N ARG A 221 33.44 -19.60 -21.02
CA ARG A 221 32.87 -20.26 -19.84
C ARG A 221 31.38 -20.56 -20.01
N ILE A 222 30.59 -19.60 -20.47
CA ILE A 222 29.15 -19.78 -20.73
C ILE A 222 28.95 -20.85 -21.81
N GLN A 223 29.81 -20.86 -22.82
CA GLN A 223 29.77 -21.84 -23.89
C GLN A 223 29.94 -23.27 -23.36
N ASN A 224 30.96 -23.49 -22.51
CA ASN A 224 31.18 -24.79 -21.88
C ASN A 224 29.98 -25.23 -21.02
N LEU A 225 29.41 -24.33 -20.22
CA LEU A 225 28.23 -24.63 -19.38
C LEU A 225 27.01 -25.04 -20.21
N LEU A 226 26.76 -24.33 -21.32
CA LEU A 226 25.67 -24.63 -22.24
C LEU A 226 25.86 -26.00 -22.91
N ILE A 227 27.09 -26.33 -23.33
CA ILE A 227 27.42 -27.62 -23.95
C ILE A 227 27.22 -28.76 -22.94
N GLU A 228 27.78 -28.63 -21.73
CA GLU A 228 27.66 -29.64 -20.66
C GLU A 228 26.21 -29.86 -20.21
N SER A 229 25.39 -28.80 -20.26
CA SER A 229 24.00 -28.83 -19.78
C SER A 229 22.96 -28.86 -20.90
N LYS A 230 23.34 -29.23 -22.13
CA LYS A 230 22.45 -29.16 -23.30
C LYS A 230 21.14 -29.93 -23.08
N GLU A 231 21.24 -31.22 -22.76
CA GLU A 231 20.05 -32.06 -22.54
C GLU A 231 19.17 -31.52 -21.40
N ILE A 232 19.79 -31.00 -20.34
CA ILE A 232 19.12 -30.40 -19.17
C ILE A 232 18.37 -29.11 -19.55
N ALA A 233 18.92 -28.29 -20.43
CA ALA A 233 18.26 -27.08 -20.91
C ALA A 233 17.00 -27.41 -21.73
N PHE A 234 17.08 -28.40 -22.63
CA PHE A 234 15.91 -28.86 -23.40
C PHE A 234 14.86 -29.53 -22.51
N LEU A 235 15.28 -30.33 -21.52
CA LEU A 235 14.39 -30.89 -20.50
C LEU A 235 13.68 -29.79 -19.70
N SER A 236 14.44 -28.77 -19.25
CA SER A 236 13.89 -27.63 -18.51
C SER A 236 12.85 -26.88 -19.34
N ARG A 237 13.08 -26.73 -20.66
CA ARG A 237 12.10 -26.15 -21.58
C ARG A 237 10.80 -26.93 -21.62
N GLU A 238 10.88 -28.26 -21.67
CA GLU A 238 9.70 -29.12 -21.69
C GLU A 238 8.90 -29.03 -20.39
N LEU A 239 9.60 -28.90 -19.25
CA LEU A 239 8.97 -28.75 -17.94
C LEU A 239 8.25 -27.40 -17.78
N VAL A 240 8.81 -26.30 -18.26
CA VAL A 240 8.19 -24.95 -18.12
C VAL A 240 7.15 -24.64 -19.19
N ALA A 241 7.13 -25.39 -20.30
CA ALA A 241 6.15 -25.19 -21.37
C ALA A 241 4.76 -25.64 -20.91
N MET A 242 3.78 -24.74 -21.04
CA MET A 242 2.38 -25.02 -20.71
C MET A 242 1.64 -25.63 -21.91
N ARG A 243 0.76 -26.61 -21.65
CA ARG A 243 -0.12 -27.16 -22.67
C ARG A 243 -1.29 -26.22 -22.95
N GLN A 244 -1.64 -26.06 -24.23
CA GLN A 244 -2.70 -25.14 -24.69
C GLN A 244 -3.89 -25.88 -25.32
N ASP A 245 -3.80 -27.20 -25.42
CA ASP A 245 -4.67 -28.09 -26.19
C ASP A 245 -5.43 -29.09 -25.30
N ILE A 246 -5.59 -28.78 -24.01
CA ILE A 246 -6.29 -29.66 -23.05
C ILE A 246 -7.80 -29.67 -23.30
N ILE A 247 -8.35 -28.55 -23.74
CA ILE A 247 -9.79 -28.32 -23.93
C ILE A 247 -10.00 -27.87 -25.38
N GLU A 248 -10.88 -28.57 -26.10
CA GLU A 248 -11.12 -28.30 -27.52
C GLU A 248 -11.94 -27.02 -27.77
N SER A 249 -12.89 -26.72 -26.87
CA SER A 249 -13.73 -25.52 -26.95
C SER A 249 -14.34 -25.15 -25.60
N CYS A 250 -14.63 -23.87 -25.42
CA CYS A 250 -15.31 -23.34 -24.23
C CYS A 250 -16.61 -22.64 -24.64
N ASP A 251 -17.70 -22.93 -23.95
CA ASP A 251 -18.91 -22.10 -24.02
C ASP A 251 -18.80 -20.98 -22.99
N TRP A 252 -18.50 -19.76 -23.46
CA TRP A 252 -18.32 -18.57 -22.62
C TRP A 252 -19.52 -18.25 -21.73
N ASN A 253 -20.73 -18.69 -22.08
CA ASN A 253 -21.92 -18.47 -21.26
C ASN A 253 -21.84 -19.17 -19.89
N ASN A 254 -21.06 -20.26 -19.79
CA ASN A 254 -20.84 -20.96 -18.52
C ASN A 254 -19.93 -20.18 -17.57
N PHE A 255 -19.25 -19.14 -18.05
CA PHE A 255 -18.29 -18.34 -17.30
C PHE A 255 -18.84 -16.95 -16.95
N ASN A 256 -20.11 -16.66 -17.24
CA ASN A 256 -20.69 -15.32 -17.05
C ASN A 256 -20.47 -14.77 -15.63
N PHE A 257 -19.90 -13.57 -15.58
CA PHE A 257 -19.79 -12.77 -14.37
C PHE A 257 -20.82 -11.64 -14.44
N GLU A 258 -21.90 -11.78 -13.66
CA GLU A 258 -23.00 -10.83 -13.60
C GLU A 258 -22.73 -9.78 -12.52
N ASP A 259 -23.26 -8.57 -12.68
CA ASP A 259 -23.26 -7.57 -11.60
C ASP A 259 -24.30 -7.94 -10.53
N LYS A 260 -23.99 -8.97 -9.75
CA LYS A 260 -24.75 -9.42 -8.58
C LYS A 260 -23.85 -9.66 -7.38
N ASN A 261 -24.44 -9.62 -6.19
CA ASN A 261 -23.71 -9.90 -4.96
C ASN A 261 -23.58 -11.42 -4.74
N TYR A 262 -22.55 -12.04 -5.31
CA TYR A 262 -22.26 -13.47 -5.15
C TYR A 262 -22.06 -13.90 -3.68
N LEU A 263 -21.63 -12.99 -2.81
CA LEU A 263 -21.44 -13.26 -1.38
C LEU A 263 -22.76 -13.55 -0.66
N ALA A 264 -23.91 -13.12 -1.21
CA ALA A 264 -25.22 -13.39 -0.62
C ALA A 264 -25.54 -14.89 -0.54
N CYS A 265 -24.92 -15.73 -1.38
CA CYS A 265 -25.09 -17.19 -1.36
C CYS A 265 -24.37 -17.87 -0.18
N LEU A 266 -23.48 -17.15 0.52
CA LEU A 266 -22.60 -17.70 1.55
C LEU A 266 -22.95 -17.22 2.97
N VAL A 267 -24.10 -16.59 3.18
CA VAL A 267 -24.51 -16.04 4.49
C VAL A 267 -24.43 -17.08 5.60
N SER A 268 -24.94 -18.29 5.38
CA SER A 268 -24.88 -19.38 6.37
C SER A 268 -23.45 -19.84 6.69
N GLU A 269 -22.55 -19.79 5.71
CA GLU A 269 -21.14 -20.10 5.92
C GLU A 269 -20.45 -19.00 6.71
N PHE A 270 -20.76 -17.73 6.43
CA PHE A 270 -20.21 -16.61 7.18
C PHE A 270 -20.68 -16.60 8.63
N GLU A 271 -21.91 -17.04 8.92
CA GLU A 271 -22.36 -17.29 10.31
C GLU A 271 -21.56 -18.42 10.96
N LYS A 272 -21.40 -19.55 10.27
CA LYS A 272 -20.67 -20.73 10.76
C LYS A 272 -19.21 -20.42 11.13
N TYR A 273 -18.53 -19.63 10.31
CA TYR A 273 -17.13 -19.24 10.55
C TYR A 273 -16.99 -17.89 11.26
N GLU A 274 -18.09 -17.34 11.79
CA GLU A 274 -18.15 -16.08 12.54
C GLU A 274 -17.58 -14.85 11.81
N MET A 275 -17.71 -14.83 10.49
CA MET A 275 -17.15 -13.80 9.61
C MET A 275 -18.08 -12.58 9.53
N ARG A 276 -18.20 -11.84 10.64
CA ARG A 276 -19.11 -10.69 10.80
C ARG A 276 -18.96 -9.61 9.72
N GLN A 277 -17.73 -9.39 9.22
CA GLN A 277 -17.50 -8.43 8.15
C GLN A 277 -18.03 -8.94 6.79
N ALA A 278 -17.90 -10.23 6.52
CA ALA A 278 -18.42 -10.86 5.32
C ALA A 278 -19.96 -10.85 5.29
N LEU A 279 -20.60 -11.04 6.45
CA LEU A 279 -22.05 -10.88 6.59
C LEU A 279 -22.52 -9.48 6.19
N LYS A 280 -21.84 -8.43 6.67
CA LYS A 280 -22.15 -7.06 6.26
C LYS A 280 -22.00 -6.86 4.74
N LYS A 281 -20.96 -7.44 4.12
CA LYS A 281 -20.76 -7.36 2.67
C LYS A 281 -21.83 -8.12 1.88
N ALA A 282 -22.30 -9.25 2.41
CA ALA A 282 -23.38 -10.05 1.82
C ALA A 282 -24.75 -9.36 1.93
N GLU A 283 -25.00 -8.62 3.01
CA GLU A 283 -26.27 -7.92 3.27
C GLU A 283 -26.43 -6.58 2.52
N ILE A 284 -25.38 -6.05 1.90
CA ILE A 284 -25.47 -4.84 1.08
C ILE A 284 -26.29 -5.14 -0.19
N LYS A 285 -27.60 -4.88 -0.04
CA LYS A 285 -28.75 -4.81 -0.97
C LYS A 285 -29.05 -6.03 -1.88
N LYS A 286 -30.14 -6.72 -1.53
CA LYS A 286 -31.14 -7.20 -2.50
C LYS A 286 -31.59 -6.02 -3.39
N PRO A 287 -31.56 -6.12 -4.73
CA PRO A 287 -32.30 -5.21 -5.57
C PRO A 287 -33.78 -5.51 -5.38
N SER A 288 -34.54 -4.53 -4.88
CA SER A 288 -35.99 -4.57 -4.90
C SER A 288 -36.47 -4.51 -6.35
N GLU A 289 -37.29 -5.48 -6.75
CA GLU A 289 -38.05 -5.51 -7.99
C GLU A 289 -38.96 -4.29 -8.07
N THR A 290 -38.52 -3.23 -8.74
CA THR A 290 -39.36 -2.28 -9.48
C THR A 290 -38.45 -1.48 -10.42
N PRO A 291 -38.71 -1.44 -11.73
CA PRO A 291 -37.95 -0.62 -12.66
C PRO A 291 -38.49 0.81 -12.60
N ASP A 292 -37.81 1.68 -11.89
CA ASP A 292 -37.87 3.11 -12.19
C ASP A 292 -36.45 3.68 -12.17
N CYS A 293 -35.98 3.96 -13.39
CA CYS A 293 -34.75 4.67 -13.67
C CYS A 293 -34.85 6.07 -13.07
N ILE A 294 -34.25 6.27 -11.89
CA ILE A 294 -33.77 7.59 -11.48
C ILE A 294 -32.29 7.42 -11.20
N ILE A 295 -31.48 7.76 -12.22
CA ILE A 295 -30.09 8.16 -12.05
C ILE A 295 -30.15 9.36 -11.08
N LYS A 296 -29.96 9.09 -9.78
CA LYS A 296 -29.51 10.14 -8.87
C LYS A 296 -27.99 10.15 -9.02
N GLU A 297 -27.52 11.10 -9.81
CA GLU A 297 -26.17 11.63 -9.68
C GLU A 297 -25.89 11.82 -8.19
N GLU A 298 -24.95 11.05 -7.62
CA GLU A 298 -24.33 11.41 -6.36
C GLU A 298 -23.62 12.74 -6.59
N LYS A 299 -24.28 13.85 -6.27
CA LYS A 299 -23.61 15.12 -6.08
C LYS A 299 -22.53 14.89 -5.04
N LYS A 300 -21.25 14.95 -5.46
CA LYS A 300 -20.10 15.13 -4.55
C LYS A 300 -20.48 16.23 -3.57
N HIS A 301 -20.82 15.87 -2.33
CA HIS A 301 -21.00 16.86 -1.28
C HIS A 301 -19.63 17.51 -1.09
N LYS A 302 -19.52 18.79 -1.44
CA LYS A 302 -18.30 19.57 -1.22
C LYS A 302 -18.11 19.65 0.30
N LEU A 303 -17.02 19.04 0.79
CA LEU A 303 -16.59 19.13 2.17
C LEU A 303 -16.48 20.61 2.57
N SER A 304 -17.12 20.99 3.66
CA SER A 304 -17.15 22.37 4.15
C SER A 304 -17.36 22.39 5.66
N PHE A 305 -16.75 23.37 6.32
CA PHE A 305 -16.89 23.65 7.75
C PHE A 305 -17.05 25.14 8.00
N GLU A 306 -17.56 25.51 9.17
CA GLU A 306 -17.61 26.88 9.67
C GLU A 306 -16.37 27.13 10.55
N SER A 307 -15.51 28.07 10.17
CA SER A 307 -14.38 28.51 10.97
C SER A 307 -14.80 29.65 11.91
N ILE A 308 -14.48 29.52 13.21
CA ILE A 308 -14.97 30.44 14.25
C ILE A 308 -13.81 30.98 15.06
N THR A 309 -13.62 32.31 15.04
CA THR A 309 -12.64 32.99 15.89
C THR A 309 -13.16 33.17 17.31
N LEU A 310 -12.38 32.75 18.30
CA LEU A 310 -12.62 32.97 19.73
C LEU A 310 -11.55 33.93 20.28
N ASP A 311 -11.74 35.22 20.00
CA ASP A 311 -10.81 36.33 20.31
C ASP A 311 -10.91 36.90 21.74
N THR A 312 -11.86 36.41 22.54
CA THR A 312 -12.16 36.91 23.88
C THR A 312 -12.41 35.77 24.86
N ASN A 313 -12.09 35.99 26.13
CA ASN A 313 -12.28 34.99 27.18
C ASN A 313 -13.73 34.50 27.32
N GLU A 314 -14.71 35.38 27.11
CA GLU A 314 -16.13 35.02 27.15
C GLU A 314 -16.49 34.03 26.03
N LYS A 315 -16.07 34.32 24.79
CA LYS A 315 -16.27 33.42 23.64
C LYS A 315 -15.55 32.10 23.87
N LEU A 316 -14.30 32.12 24.32
CA LEU A 316 -13.51 30.93 24.62
C LEU A 316 -14.19 30.03 25.65
N ASN A 317 -14.56 30.59 26.81
CA ASN A 317 -15.20 29.85 27.89
C ASN A 317 -16.57 29.28 27.48
N SER A 318 -17.31 29.96 26.60
CA SER A 318 -18.60 29.48 26.09
C SER A 318 -18.50 28.17 25.29
N VAL A 319 -17.33 27.89 24.69
CA VAL A 319 -17.08 26.67 23.92
C VAL A 319 -16.36 25.63 24.78
N ILE A 320 -15.29 26.02 25.49
CA ILE A 320 -14.48 25.12 26.32
C ILE A 320 -15.29 24.48 27.46
N SER A 321 -16.30 25.18 27.99
CA SER A 321 -17.19 24.64 29.03
C SER A 321 -18.02 23.43 28.58
N LYS A 322 -18.18 23.22 27.27
CA LYS A 322 -18.90 22.06 26.70
C LYS A 322 -18.03 20.80 26.62
N LEU A 323 -16.71 20.94 26.74
CA LEU A 323 -15.77 19.84 26.65
C LEU A 323 -15.70 19.06 27.96
N ASN A 324 -15.65 17.74 27.84
CA ASN A 324 -15.44 16.81 28.95
C ASN A 324 -14.37 15.78 28.58
N LYS A 325 -13.93 14.97 29.56
CA LYS A 325 -12.83 14.02 29.39
C LYS A 325 -13.06 12.98 28.29
N ASP A 326 -14.31 12.68 27.94
CA ASP A 326 -14.65 11.73 26.89
C ASP A 326 -14.80 12.36 25.50
N THR A 327 -14.80 13.70 25.41
CA THR A 327 -14.89 14.42 24.14
C THR A 327 -13.62 14.19 23.33
N LEU A 328 -13.78 13.77 22.08
CA LEU A 328 -12.70 13.72 21.10
C LEU A 328 -12.42 15.14 20.60
N VAL A 329 -11.19 15.61 20.72
CA VAL A 329 -10.80 16.97 20.32
C VAL A 329 -9.56 16.91 19.45
N ALA A 330 -9.69 17.30 18.18
CA ALA A 330 -8.54 17.58 17.34
C ALA A 330 -7.91 18.92 17.76
N PHE A 331 -6.59 18.97 17.90
CA PHE A 331 -5.85 20.10 18.45
C PHE A 331 -4.59 20.37 17.63
N ASP A 332 -4.29 21.65 17.43
CA ASP A 332 -3.11 22.13 16.71
C ASP A 332 -2.65 23.50 17.25
N THR A 333 -1.35 23.81 17.12
CA THR A 333 -0.76 25.08 17.56
C THR A 333 -0.01 25.82 16.46
N GLU A 334 -0.16 27.14 16.47
CA GLU A 334 0.51 28.04 15.54
C GLU A 334 1.56 28.87 16.24
N THR A 335 2.74 28.99 15.63
CA THR A 335 3.93 29.51 16.32
C THR A 335 4.79 30.44 15.48
N THR A 336 5.72 31.15 16.16
CA THR A 336 6.67 32.04 15.50
C THR A 336 7.87 31.32 14.87
N SER A 337 8.13 30.05 15.19
CA SER A 337 9.32 29.30 14.77
C SER A 337 9.12 27.79 14.89
N LEU A 338 9.87 27.01 14.10
CA LEU A 338 9.93 25.55 14.22
C LEU A 338 10.79 25.06 15.41
N ASP A 339 11.53 25.94 16.08
CA ASP A 339 12.25 25.58 17.31
C ASP A 339 11.38 25.79 18.55
N THR A 340 10.86 24.69 19.10
CA THR A 340 9.94 24.70 20.25
C THR A 340 10.56 25.24 21.55
N LYS A 341 11.89 25.39 21.63
CA LYS A 341 12.55 26.00 22.80
C LYS A 341 12.49 27.53 22.76
N GLU A 342 12.48 28.10 21.56
CA GLU A 342 12.54 29.56 21.34
C GLU A 342 11.24 30.15 20.78
N ALA A 343 10.37 29.32 20.20
CA ALA A 343 9.09 29.72 19.64
C ALA A 343 8.12 30.30 20.68
N ASN A 344 7.27 31.23 20.24
CA ASN A 344 6.10 31.70 20.98
C ASN A 344 4.82 31.18 20.31
N LEU A 345 3.81 30.88 21.12
CA LEU A 345 2.45 30.60 20.70
C LEU A 345 1.82 31.85 20.10
N VAL A 346 1.39 31.75 18.85
CA VAL A 346 0.65 32.79 18.12
C VAL A 346 -0.85 32.53 18.21
N GLY A 347 -1.25 31.26 18.20
CA GLY A 347 -2.62 30.83 18.47
C GLY A 347 -2.72 29.32 18.49
N PHE A 348 -3.89 28.81 18.78
CA PHE A 348 -4.17 27.38 18.69
C PHE A 348 -5.55 27.17 18.08
N SER A 349 -5.76 26.01 17.48
CA SER A 349 -7.05 25.62 16.93
C SER A 349 -7.52 24.31 17.54
N PHE A 350 -8.83 24.13 17.56
CA PHE A 350 -9.40 22.86 17.95
C PHE A 350 -10.75 22.59 17.28
N CYS A 351 -11.08 21.32 17.17
CA CYS A 351 -12.29 20.83 16.53
C CYS A 351 -12.80 19.60 17.29
N PHE A 352 -14.11 19.51 17.55
CA PHE A 352 -14.71 18.38 18.26
C PHE A 352 -15.99 17.86 17.59
N ASP A 353 -16.34 18.40 16.41
CA ASP A 353 -17.42 17.94 15.55
C ASP A 353 -17.08 18.17 14.07
N THR A 354 -17.89 17.67 13.14
CA THR A 354 -17.58 17.75 11.71
C THR A 354 -18.00 19.06 11.03
N GLN A 355 -18.67 19.96 11.74
CA GLN A 355 -19.28 21.17 11.17
C GLN A 355 -18.53 22.45 11.53
N LYS A 356 -17.89 22.49 12.71
CA LYS A 356 -17.29 23.69 13.27
C LYS A 356 -15.88 23.44 13.75
N ALA A 357 -14.99 24.36 13.41
CA ALA A 357 -13.65 24.41 13.97
C ALA A 357 -13.33 25.81 14.47
N TYR A 358 -12.54 25.86 15.54
CA TYR A 358 -12.33 27.06 16.34
C TYR A 358 -10.86 27.45 16.31
N TYR A 359 -10.59 28.75 16.18
CA TYR A 359 -9.26 29.32 16.31
C TYR A 359 -9.22 30.38 17.42
N ILE A 360 -8.16 30.33 18.22
CA ILE A 360 -7.91 31.26 19.32
C ILE A 360 -6.64 32.05 19.00
N PRO A 361 -6.76 33.35 18.67
CA PRO A 361 -5.61 34.22 18.49
C PRO A 361 -5.05 34.65 19.85
N VAL A 362 -3.72 34.60 20.00
CA VAL A 362 -3.00 34.91 21.26
C VAL A 362 -1.85 35.89 21.04
N GLY A 363 -1.05 35.70 19.99
CA GLY A 363 0.24 36.36 19.79
C GLY A 363 0.44 36.99 18.42
N HIS A 364 -0.63 37.36 17.71
CA HIS A 364 -0.54 38.10 16.44
C HIS A 364 -0.01 39.52 16.66
N SER A 365 0.84 39.99 15.74
CA SER A 365 1.65 41.20 15.92
C SER A 365 1.69 42.14 14.70
N TYR A 366 0.64 42.13 13.86
CA TYR A 366 0.53 43.03 12.70
C TYR A 366 -0.14 44.38 13.04
N LEU A 367 0.01 45.36 12.14
CA LEU A 367 -0.56 46.69 12.34
C LEU A 367 -2.10 46.64 12.35
N GLY A 368 -2.72 47.08 13.45
CA GLY A 368 -4.17 47.06 13.60
C GLY A 368 -4.73 45.69 13.98
N VAL A 369 -3.92 44.83 14.63
CA VAL A 369 -4.39 43.56 15.19
C VAL A 369 -5.60 43.77 16.11
N GLY A 370 -6.58 42.88 15.98
CA GLY A 370 -7.81 42.90 16.76
C GLY A 370 -7.64 42.36 18.18
N ASP A 371 -8.77 42.10 18.84
CA ASP A 371 -8.79 41.47 20.16
C ASP A 371 -8.19 40.06 20.11
N GLN A 372 -7.52 39.68 21.20
CA GLN A 372 -6.86 38.39 21.35
C GLN A 372 -7.01 37.90 22.79
N VAL A 373 -6.97 36.57 22.96
CA VAL A 373 -7.00 35.94 24.27
C VAL A 373 -5.66 36.12 24.96
N SER A 374 -5.67 36.37 26.28
CA SER A 374 -4.42 36.47 27.05
C SER A 374 -3.69 35.13 27.07
N ILE A 375 -2.37 35.14 27.18
CA ILE A 375 -1.61 33.88 27.23
C ILE A 375 -2.04 33.00 28.41
N ASP A 376 -2.32 33.59 29.58
CA ASP A 376 -2.73 32.84 30.77
C ASP A 376 -4.09 32.14 30.55
N ASP A 377 -5.04 32.83 29.92
CA ASP A 377 -6.35 32.26 29.59
C ASP A 377 -6.25 31.18 28.49
N ALA A 378 -5.37 31.39 27.51
CA ALA A 378 -5.08 30.39 26.48
C ALA A 378 -4.49 29.11 27.10
N ILE A 379 -3.49 29.22 27.99
CA ILE A 379 -2.90 28.07 28.67
C ILE A 379 -3.92 27.35 29.56
N ASN A 380 -4.80 28.08 30.25
CA ASN A 380 -5.89 27.48 31.02
C ASN A 380 -6.86 26.67 30.13
N ALA A 381 -7.21 27.19 28.95
CA ALA A 381 -8.05 26.49 28.00
C ALA A 381 -7.35 25.27 27.39
N ILE A 382 -6.07 25.38 27.04
CA ILE A 382 -5.26 24.27 26.52
C ILE A 382 -5.17 23.16 27.55
N ASN A 383 -4.88 23.46 28.82
CA ASN A 383 -4.87 22.44 29.89
C ASN A 383 -6.21 21.69 29.95
N LYS A 384 -7.34 22.38 29.80
CA LYS A 384 -8.66 21.74 29.76
C LYS A 384 -8.88 20.86 28.51
N ILE A 385 -8.39 21.29 27.35
CA ILE A 385 -8.42 20.48 26.13
C ILE A 385 -7.56 19.21 26.30
N LEU A 386 -6.37 19.33 26.88
CA LEU A 386 -5.44 18.22 27.12
C LEU A 386 -5.96 17.18 28.12
N GLU A 387 -6.98 17.50 28.93
CA GLU A 387 -7.70 16.52 29.75
C GLU A 387 -8.71 15.66 28.96
N CYS A 388 -9.02 16.04 27.71
CA CYS A 388 -9.95 15.34 26.82
C CYS A 388 -9.23 14.26 25.98
N LYS A 389 -9.96 13.58 25.09
CA LYS A 389 -9.36 12.65 24.12
C LYS A 389 -8.73 13.44 22.97
N VAL A 390 -7.52 13.96 23.21
CA VAL A 390 -6.82 14.81 22.25
C VAL A 390 -6.24 14.00 21.09
N VAL A 391 -6.58 14.44 19.88
CA VAL A 391 -6.02 13.97 18.63
C VAL A 391 -5.32 15.12 17.93
N GLY A 392 -4.26 14.85 17.19
CA GLY A 392 -3.52 15.85 16.45
C GLY A 392 -2.71 15.22 15.33
N GLN A 393 -1.98 16.03 14.60
CA GLN A 393 -1.05 15.60 13.57
C GLN A 393 0.34 16.10 13.96
N ASN A 394 1.31 15.19 14.16
CA ASN A 394 2.65 15.56 14.63
C ASN A 394 2.64 16.25 16.02
N LEU A 395 1.83 15.74 16.95
CA LEU A 395 1.62 16.30 18.28
C LEU A 395 2.90 16.45 19.12
N LYS A 396 3.99 15.76 18.76
CA LYS A 396 5.29 15.97 19.41
C LYS A 396 5.69 17.44 19.35
N PHE A 397 5.44 18.13 18.23
CA PHE A 397 5.75 19.54 18.09
C PHE A 397 4.94 20.39 19.06
N ASP A 398 3.62 20.27 19.03
CA ASP A 398 2.69 21.03 19.87
C ASP A 398 2.97 20.80 21.35
N LEU A 399 3.09 19.54 21.76
CA LEU A 399 3.38 19.19 23.14
C LEU A 399 4.75 19.70 23.57
N SER A 400 5.78 19.60 22.73
CA SER A 400 7.12 20.12 23.06
C SER A 400 7.13 21.64 23.23
N LEU A 401 6.38 22.38 22.40
CA LEU A 401 6.19 23.83 22.58
C LEU A 401 5.58 24.10 23.97
N LEU A 402 4.49 23.41 24.30
CA LEU A 402 3.76 23.60 25.54
C LEU A 402 4.60 23.26 26.78
N TYR A 403 5.39 22.18 26.72
CA TYR A 403 6.29 21.78 27.81
C TYR A 403 7.44 22.77 27.99
N ASN A 404 8.11 23.17 26.90
CA ASN A 404 9.31 23.99 26.97
C ASN A 404 9.00 25.46 27.31
N ARG A 405 7.86 25.99 26.84
CA ARG A 405 7.54 27.42 26.90
C ARG A 405 6.53 27.79 27.98
N TYR A 406 5.61 26.88 28.29
CA TYR A 406 4.42 27.20 29.07
C TYR A 406 4.22 26.31 30.30
N ASN A 407 5.22 25.49 30.65
CA ASN A 407 5.24 24.63 31.83
C ASN A 407 4.00 23.72 31.94
N ILE A 408 3.43 23.31 30.79
CA ILE A 408 2.37 22.32 30.77
C ILE A 408 2.95 20.95 31.19
N THR A 409 2.18 20.20 31.97
CA THR A 409 2.61 18.86 32.43
C THR A 409 2.57 17.88 31.27
N GLU A 410 3.50 16.92 31.24
CA GLU A 410 3.51 15.88 30.21
C GLU A 410 2.19 15.10 30.17
N VAL A 411 1.62 14.99 28.98
CA VAL A 411 0.41 14.22 28.69
C VAL A 411 0.69 13.20 27.58
N THR A 412 0.03 12.05 27.64
CA THR A 412 0.04 11.10 26.51
C THR A 412 -1.19 11.39 25.66
N PRO A 413 -1.04 11.76 24.37
CA PRO A 413 -2.18 12.07 23.54
C PRO A 413 -3.04 10.82 23.29
N TYR A 414 -4.32 11.04 22.99
CA TYR A 414 -5.23 9.94 22.69
C TYR A 414 -4.95 9.34 21.32
N ALA A 415 -4.60 10.17 20.32
CA ALA A 415 -4.09 9.71 19.04
C ALA A 415 -3.24 10.76 18.31
N ASP A 416 -2.40 10.29 17.38
CA ASP A 416 -1.70 11.11 16.40
C ASP A 416 -1.95 10.53 15.00
N THR A 417 -2.55 11.33 14.11
CA THR A 417 -2.95 10.89 12.76
C THR A 417 -1.76 10.64 11.84
N MET A 418 -0.62 11.30 12.06
CA MET A 418 0.61 11.04 11.31
C MET A 418 1.16 9.66 11.63
N ILE A 419 1.22 9.32 12.93
CA ILE A 419 1.66 8.01 13.41
C ILE A 419 0.69 6.92 12.96
N LEU A 420 -0.62 7.13 13.09
CA LEU A 420 -1.62 6.17 12.61
C LEU A 420 -1.50 5.94 11.10
N ALA A 421 -1.38 7.00 10.30
CA ALA A 421 -1.19 6.88 8.87
C ALA A 421 0.08 6.07 8.55
N TRP A 422 1.19 6.32 9.24
CA TRP A 422 2.43 5.57 9.07
C TRP A 422 2.27 4.09 9.42
N LEU A 423 1.66 3.77 10.56
CA LEU A 423 1.42 2.39 10.98
C LEU A 423 0.56 1.63 9.95
N THR A 424 -0.44 2.29 9.37
CA THR A 424 -1.31 1.65 8.36
C THR A 424 -0.63 1.41 7.02
N ASN A 425 0.25 2.32 6.59
CA ASN A 425 1.00 2.16 5.34
C ASN A 425 2.32 2.95 5.38
N PRO A 426 3.42 2.33 5.80
CA PRO A 426 4.70 3.02 5.95
C PRO A 426 5.34 3.44 4.61
N ALA A 427 4.83 2.94 3.48
CA ALA A 427 5.32 3.31 2.14
C ALA A 427 4.69 4.60 1.60
N LYS A 428 3.59 5.08 2.20
CA LYS A 428 2.93 6.32 1.80
C LYS A 428 3.47 7.52 2.56
N ARG A 429 3.30 8.71 1.97
CA ARG A 429 3.55 9.98 2.66
C ARG A 429 2.50 10.17 3.76
N VAL A 430 2.89 10.85 4.84
CA VAL A 430 2.04 11.03 6.04
C VAL A 430 1.81 12.50 6.40
N GLY A 431 2.21 13.44 5.53
CA GLY A 431 1.93 14.87 5.74
C GLY A 431 0.44 15.18 5.60
N LEU A 432 -0.03 16.20 6.31
CA LEU A 432 -1.45 16.54 6.44
C LEU A 432 -2.10 16.81 5.07
N ASP A 433 -1.51 17.68 4.24
CA ASP A 433 -1.97 17.99 2.87
C ASP A 433 -2.13 16.74 2.01
N PHE A 434 -1.15 15.83 2.08
CA PHE A 434 -1.18 14.59 1.31
C PHE A 434 -2.31 13.68 1.80
N LEU A 435 -2.49 13.56 3.12
CA LEU A 435 -3.53 12.73 3.70
C LEU A 435 -4.92 13.30 3.40
N ALA A 436 -5.11 14.62 3.47
CA ALA A 436 -6.34 15.29 3.10
C ALA A 436 -6.72 14.99 1.64
N LYS A 437 -5.73 15.06 0.74
CA LYS A 437 -5.93 14.72 -0.67
C LYS A 437 -6.23 13.23 -0.90
N ASP A 438 -5.47 12.32 -0.28
CA ASP A 438 -5.61 10.86 -0.44
C ASP A 438 -6.94 10.33 0.11
N TYR A 439 -7.41 10.86 1.24
CA TYR A 439 -8.63 10.38 1.89
C TYR A 439 -9.91 11.08 1.42
N PHE A 440 -9.81 12.37 1.07
CA PHE A 440 -11.00 13.21 0.87
C PHE A 440 -11.04 13.95 -0.47
N ASP A 441 -10.02 13.82 -1.33
CA ASP A 441 -9.86 14.66 -2.53
C ASP A 441 -9.94 16.16 -2.20
N TYR A 442 -9.46 16.54 -1.00
CA TYR A 442 -9.52 17.90 -0.47
C TYR A 442 -8.14 18.58 -0.58
N ASP A 443 -8.11 19.75 -1.21
CA ASP A 443 -6.90 20.57 -1.34
C ASP A 443 -6.89 21.61 -0.21
N MET A 444 -5.95 21.46 0.74
CA MET A 444 -5.78 22.37 1.88
C MET A 444 -5.11 23.68 1.46
N LYS A 445 -5.35 24.74 2.23
CA LYS A 445 -4.67 26.03 2.07
C LYS A 445 -3.22 25.87 2.49
N SER A 446 -2.29 26.17 1.59
CA SER A 446 -0.86 25.97 1.90
C SER A 446 -0.33 27.04 2.86
N PHE A 447 0.67 26.66 3.67
CA PHE A 447 1.38 27.61 4.53
C PHE A 447 2.01 28.76 3.72
N SER A 448 2.56 28.46 2.53
CA SER A 448 3.18 29.46 1.65
C SER A 448 2.19 30.47 1.07
N ASP A 449 0.92 30.11 0.97
CA ASP A 449 -0.14 31.03 0.53
C ASP A 449 -0.64 31.92 1.69
N THR A 450 -0.38 31.50 2.93
CA THR A 450 -0.85 32.17 4.15
C THR A 450 0.22 33.07 4.76
N VAL A 451 1.47 32.59 4.84
CA VAL A 451 2.60 33.31 5.43
C VAL A 451 3.55 33.82 4.35
N LYS A 452 3.85 35.12 4.38
CA LYS A 452 4.78 35.73 3.43
C LYS A 452 6.19 35.19 3.63
N LYS A 453 6.93 35.05 2.53
CA LYS A 453 8.31 34.54 2.55
C LYS A 453 9.19 35.37 3.48
N GLY A 454 9.75 34.72 4.51
CA GLY A 454 10.64 35.35 5.49
C GLY A 454 9.90 35.93 6.72
N GLU A 455 8.58 35.85 6.76
CA GLU A 455 7.77 36.15 7.95
C GLU A 455 7.38 34.85 8.67
N ASN A 456 6.73 34.98 9.83
CA ASN A 456 6.21 33.87 10.62
C ASN A 456 4.70 34.05 10.85
N PHE A 457 4.05 33.09 11.50
CA PHE A 457 2.59 33.09 11.63
C PHE A 457 2.01 34.31 12.37
N SER A 458 2.80 35.03 13.18
CA SER A 458 2.32 36.21 13.92
C SER A 458 1.99 37.41 13.04
N THR A 459 2.38 37.40 11.76
CA THR A 459 2.07 38.48 10.82
C THR A 459 0.80 38.23 10.00
N VAL A 460 0.21 37.04 10.11
CA VAL A 460 -1.00 36.64 9.39
C VAL A 460 -2.22 37.37 9.97
N SER A 461 -3.18 37.76 9.11
CA SER A 461 -4.42 38.36 9.60
C SER A 461 -5.20 37.35 10.45
N ILE A 462 -5.88 37.78 11.53
CA ILE A 462 -6.67 36.86 12.36
C ILE A 462 -7.74 36.12 11.54
N GLU A 463 -8.33 36.76 10.52
CA GLU A 463 -9.31 36.14 9.62
C GLU A 463 -8.69 34.99 8.81
N ASP A 464 -7.54 35.23 8.17
CA ASP A 464 -6.82 34.20 7.41
C ASP A 464 -6.31 33.08 8.31
N ALA A 465 -5.75 33.44 9.47
CA ALA A 465 -5.27 32.50 10.48
C ALA A 465 -6.42 31.65 11.02
N THR A 466 -7.61 32.23 11.21
CA THR A 466 -8.80 31.50 11.65
C THR A 466 -9.16 30.42 10.66
N PHE A 467 -9.20 30.71 9.36
CA PHE A 467 -9.50 29.68 8.36
C PHE A 467 -8.41 28.61 8.30
N TYR A 468 -7.15 29.02 8.17
CA TYR A 468 -6.00 28.12 8.02
C TYR A 468 -5.88 27.14 9.21
N ALA A 469 -5.76 27.66 10.43
CA ALA A 469 -5.54 26.81 11.59
C ALA A 469 -6.78 25.96 11.93
N SER A 470 -8.00 26.48 11.68
CA SER A 470 -9.22 25.70 11.87
C SER A 470 -9.36 24.57 10.84
N GLU A 471 -8.88 24.77 9.61
CA GLU A 471 -8.84 23.74 8.57
C GLU A 471 -7.95 22.57 9.01
N ASP A 472 -6.76 22.85 9.54
CA ASP A 472 -5.83 21.82 10.03
C ASP A 472 -6.48 20.96 11.12
N ALA A 473 -7.02 21.58 12.18
CA ALA A 473 -7.70 20.84 13.24
C ALA A 473 -8.94 20.07 12.73
N TRP A 474 -9.70 20.64 11.80
CA TRP A 474 -10.88 19.97 11.23
C TRP A 474 -10.51 18.76 10.38
N ILE A 475 -9.52 18.89 9.50
CA ILE A 475 -9.03 17.78 8.67
C ILE A 475 -8.46 16.67 9.55
N VAL A 476 -7.72 17.00 10.61
CA VAL A 476 -7.23 16.01 11.58
C VAL A 476 -8.38 15.23 12.22
N TYR A 477 -9.46 15.91 12.62
CA TYR A 477 -10.65 15.25 13.18
C TYR A 477 -11.24 14.24 12.19
N LEU A 478 -11.44 14.65 10.94
CA LEU A 478 -11.97 13.78 9.89
C LEU A 478 -11.02 12.62 9.56
N LEU A 479 -9.71 12.89 9.48
CA LEU A 479 -8.68 11.90 9.20
C LEU A 479 -8.65 10.82 10.27
N TYR A 480 -8.75 11.19 11.54
CA TYR A 480 -8.78 10.21 12.63
C TYR A 480 -9.94 9.22 12.46
N GLU A 481 -11.14 9.69 12.20
CA GLU A 481 -12.30 8.82 11.95
C GLU A 481 -12.10 7.95 10.70
N ALA A 482 -11.60 8.54 9.62
CA ALA A 482 -11.38 7.85 8.35
C ALA A 482 -10.30 6.77 8.43
N ILE A 483 -9.17 7.06 9.09
CA ILE A 483 -8.07 6.12 9.28
C ILE A 483 -8.54 4.95 10.16
N ASN A 484 -9.21 5.21 11.28
CA ASN A 484 -9.74 4.15 12.12
C ASN A 484 -10.74 3.26 11.37
N LYS A 485 -11.67 3.89 10.63
CA LYS A 485 -12.62 3.13 9.80
C LYS A 485 -11.90 2.27 8.76
N LYS A 486 -10.85 2.80 8.11
CA LYS A 486 -10.04 2.04 7.13
C LYS A 486 -9.25 0.91 7.79
N MET A 487 -8.70 1.13 8.98
CA MET A 487 -8.03 0.11 9.78
C MET A 487 -8.98 -1.02 10.15
N ASP A 488 -10.19 -0.69 10.60
CA ASP A 488 -11.23 -1.67 10.91
C ASP A 488 -11.62 -2.48 9.68
N LEU A 489 -11.81 -1.81 8.54
CA LEU A 489 -12.09 -2.46 7.25
C LEU A 489 -10.95 -3.34 6.74
N ALA A 490 -9.69 -2.99 7.06
CA ALA A 490 -8.50 -3.73 6.69
C ALA A 490 -8.08 -4.78 7.74
N SER A 491 -8.85 -4.95 8.83
CA SER A 491 -8.50 -5.84 9.95
C SER A 491 -7.14 -5.51 10.62
N LEU A 492 -6.78 -4.23 10.63
CA LEU A 492 -5.54 -3.70 11.21
C LEU A 492 -5.74 -3.14 12.62
N SER A 493 -6.82 -3.49 13.31
CA SER A 493 -7.14 -2.94 14.65
C SER A 493 -6.09 -3.22 15.71
N HIS A 494 -5.27 -4.27 15.55
CA HIS A 494 -4.13 -4.54 16.43
C HIS A 494 -3.08 -3.41 16.44
N LEU A 495 -3.00 -2.61 15.38
CA LEU A 495 -2.09 -1.46 15.30
C LEU A 495 -2.52 -0.32 16.24
N ASP A 496 -3.80 -0.21 16.60
CA ASP A 496 -4.26 0.76 17.61
C ASP A 496 -3.64 0.43 18.98
N SER A 497 -3.49 -0.85 19.32
CA SER A 497 -2.78 -1.27 20.52
C SER A 497 -1.30 -0.88 20.47
N VAL A 498 -0.64 -1.06 19.32
CA VAL A 498 0.77 -0.65 19.14
C VAL A 498 0.90 0.86 19.29
N ALA A 499 0.01 1.63 18.65
CA ALA A 499 0.01 3.08 18.73
C ALA A 499 -0.13 3.57 20.19
N LYS A 500 -1.10 3.02 20.93
CA LYS A 500 -1.39 3.44 22.32
C LYS A 500 -0.34 3.00 23.34
N THR A 501 0.24 1.83 23.16
CA THR A 501 1.18 1.25 24.16
C THR A 501 2.64 1.57 23.88
N VAL A 502 2.99 1.86 22.62
CA VAL A 502 4.37 2.11 22.19
C VAL A 502 4.53 3.52 21.65
N GLU A 503 3.84 3.86 20.56
CA GLU A 503 4.15 5.08 19.79
C GLU A 503 3.76 6.37 20.53
N TYR A 504 2.55 6.47 21.08
CA TYR A 504 2.10 7.70 21.75
C TYR A 504 2.87 7.99 23.05
N PRO A 505 3.19 7.01 23.92
CA PRO A 505 4.11 7.25 25.03
C PRO A 505 5.51 7.65 24.57
N PHE A 506 5.97 7.11 23.43
CA PHE A 506 7.29 7.41 22.88
C PHE A 506 7.45 8.86 22.41
N ILE A 507 6.35 9.56 22.06
CA ILE A 507 6.34 11.01 21.80
C ILE A 507 7.00 11.78 22.95
N ASN A 508 6.61 11.49 24.21
CA ASN A 508 7.17 12.18 25.37
C ASN A 508 8.64 11.82 25.62
N VAL A 509 9.06 10.59 25.28
CA VAL A 509 10.48 10.21 25.33
C VAL A 509 11.30 11.08 24.37
N LEU A 510 10.84 11.21 23.13
CA LEU A 510 11.50 12.05 22.12
C LEU A 510 11.51 13.53 22.53
N ALA A 511 10.38 14.05 23.01
CA ALA A 511 10.29 15.44 23.49
C ALA A 511 11.32 15.74 24.60
N ARG A 512 11.47 14.84 25.58
CA ARG A 512 12.51 14.97 26.63
C ARG A 512 13.93 14.90 26.06
N MET A 513 14.19 13.94 25.17
CA MET A 513 15.52 13.79 24.55
C MET A 513 15.91 15.04 23.76
N GLU A 514 14.99 15.60 22.99
CA GLU A 514 15.19 16.83 22.22
C GLU A 514 15.36 18.05 23.13
N SER A 515 14.57 18.12 24.22
CA SER A 515 14.69 19.19 25.21
C SER A 515 16.05 19.21 25.91
N ILE A 516 16.53 18.04 26.39
CA ILE A 516 17.83 17.89 27.06
C ILE A 516 18.99 18.11 26.09
N GLY A 517 18.90 17.57 24.88
CA GLY A 517 19.97 17.62 23.88
C GLY A 517 21.21 16.81 24.24
N ILE A 518 22.31 17.05 23.50
CA ILE A 518 23.60 16.36 23.69
C ILE A 518 24.67 17.42 23.91
N LYS A 519 25.49 17.23 24.96
CA LYS A 519 26.65 18.10 25.22
C LYS A 519 27.77 17.79 24.21
N VAL A 520 28.31 18.84 23.61
CA VAL A 520 29.40 18.75 22.62
C VAL A 520 30.65 19.51 23.08
N ASP A 521 31.82 19.05 22.64
CA ASP A 521 33.09 19.75 22.83
C ASP A 521 33.31 20.74 21.67
N LEU A 522 33.09 22.02 21.95
CA LEU A 522 33.22 23.09 20.96
C LEU A 522 34.65 23.29 20.46
N ASN A 523 35.66 23.03 21.30
CA ASN A 523 37.06 23.15 20.90
C ASN A 523 37.39 22.07 19.88
N LYS A 524 36.95 20.83 20.13
CA LYS A 524 37.20 19.73 19.21
C LYS A 524 36.49 19.90 17.87
N LEU A 525 35.25 20.39 17.89
CA LEU A 525 34.53 20.74 16.66
C LEU A 525 35.22 21.88 15.90
N GLY A 526 35.78 22.87 16.61
CA GLY A 526 36.60 23.93 16.04
C GLY A 526 37.85 23.40 15.33
N GLU A 527 38.60 22.51 15.97
CA GLU A 527 39.77 21.84 15.38
C GLU A 527 39.39 21.05 14.11
N LEU A 528 38.30 20.28 14.17
CA LEU A 528 37.80 19.50 13.04
C LEU A 528 37.41 20.41 11.88
N LYS A 529 36.72 21.52 12.13
CA LYS A 529 36.36 22.51 11.11
C LYS A 529 37.59 23.03 10.39
N VAL A 530 38.63 23.45 11.14
CA VAL A 530 39.88 23.95 10.55
C VAL A 530 40.58 22.86 9.72
N GLY A 531 40.70 21.65 10.26
CA GLY A 531 41.35 20.54 9.56
C GLY A 531 40.63 20.08 8.29
N LEU A 532 39.29 20.06 8.31
CA LEU A 532 38.47 19.71 7.14
C LEU A 532 38.53 20.82 6.08
N SER A 533 38.47 22.09 6.47
CA SER A 533 38.61 23.21 5.52
C SER A 533 39.96 23.18 4.80
N ALA A 534 41.06 22.96 5.52
CA ALA A 534 42.38 22.86 4.92
C ALA A 534 42.50 21.69 3.93
N LYS A 535 41.87 20.53 4.24
CA LYS A 535 41.81 19.39 3.31
C LYS A 535 40.98 19.69 2.07
N ILE A 536 39.84 20.36 2.22
CA ILE A 536 39.00 20.75 1.08
C ILE A 536 39.78 21.68 0.14
N GLU A 537 40.50 22.67 0.69
CA GLU A 537 41.33 23.59 -0.10
C GLU A 537 42.46 22.85 -0.83
N LEU A 538 43.15 21.94 -0.15
CA LEU A 538 44.22 21.15 -0.75
C LEU A 538 43.71 20.26 -1.89
N LEU A 539 42.62 19.53 -1.68
CA LEU A 539 42.01 18.68 -2.71
C LEU A 539 41.46 19.51 -3.88
N THR A 540 40.87 20.67 -3.59
CA THR A 540 40.41 21.61 -4.63
C THR A 540 41.57 22.05 -5.51
N LYS A 541 42.71 22.37 -4.89
CA LYS A 541 43.92 22.73 -5.63
C LYS A 541 44.47 21.56 -6.45
N GLU A 542 44.52 20.35 -5.89
CA GLU A 542 44.94 19.16 -6.63
C GLU A 542 44.06 18.91 -7.87
N ILE A 543 42.74 19.12 -7.76
CA ILE A 543 41.81 19.03 -8.89
C ILE A 543 42.17 20.05 -9.97
N TYR A 544 42.43 21.31 -9.59
CA TYR A 544 42.80 22.37 -10.54
C TYR A 544 44.16 22.14 -11.19
N ASP A 545 45.13 21.62 -10.43
CA ASP A 545 46.46 21.30 -10.93
C ASP A 545 46.41 20.17 -11.96
N VAL A 546 45.57 19.14 -11.74
CA VAL A 546 45.38 18.01 -12.67
C VAL A 546 44.54 18.39 -13.88
N SER A 547 43.53 19.26 -13.73
CA SER A 547 42.67 19.71 -14.83
C SER A 547 43.35 20.76 -15.72
N GLY A 548 44.37 21.47 -15.20
CA GLY A 548 45.02 22.58 -15.90
C GLY A 548 44.17 23.85 -16.00
N SER A 549 43.03 23.91 -15.30
CA SER A 549 42.14 25.09 -15.26
C SER A 549 41.25 25.09 -14.03
N GLU A 550 40.96 26.26 -13.49
CA GLU A 550 39.97 26.41 -12.42
C GLU A 550 38.53 26.44 -12.99
N PHE A 551 37.63 25.71 -12.34
CA PHE A 551 36.21 25.66 -12.68
C PHE A 551 35.37 25.41 -11.43
N ASN A 552 34.06 25.65 -11.49
CA ASN A 552 33.19 25.32 -10.37
C ASN A 552 33.04 23.80 -10.23
N ILE A 553 33.68 23.21 -9.22
CA ILE A 553 33.65 21.77 -8.93
C ILE A 553 32.22 21.27 -8.63
N ARG A 554 31.29 22.14 -8.24
CA ARG A 554 29.89 21.79 -7.90
C ARG A 554 28.92 21.98 -9.08
N SER A 555 29.43 22.35 -10.25
CA SER A 555 28.62 22.60 -11.45
C SER A 555 28.07 21.34 -12.08
#